data_AF-A0A1L5KNE0-F1
#
_entry.id   AF-A0A1L5KNE0-F1
#
_cell.length_a   1.000
_cell.length_b   1.000
_cell.length_c   1.000
_cell.angle_alpha   90.00
_cell.angle_beta   90.00
_cell.angle_gamma   90.00
#
_symmetry.space_group_name_H-M   'P 1'
#
loop_
_entity.id
_entity.type
_entity.pdbx_description
1 polymer ?
#
loop_
_entity_poly.entity_id
_entity_poly.type
_entity_poly.pdbx_seq_one_letter_code
_entity_poly.pdbx_strand_id
1 'polypeptide(L)'
;MEFNMQAYFDQLDRVRYEGSKSSNPLAFRHYNPDELVLGKRMEEHLRFAACYWHTFCWNGADMFGVGAFNRPWQQPGEALALAKRKADVAFEFFHKLHVPFYCFHDVDVSPEGASLKEYINNFAQMVDVLAAKQEESGVKLLWGT
;
A
#
# COMPACT_ATOMS: atom_id res chain seq x y z
N MET A 1 10.78 1.52 -16.87
CA MET A 1 11.65 0.79 -15.93
C MET A 1 10.79 -0.26 -15.27
N GLU A 2 11.09 -1.54 -15.48
CA GLU A 2 10.44 -2.63 -14.75
C GLU A 2 11.00 -2.63 -13.32
N PHE A 3 10.12 -2.52 -12.33
CA PHE A 3 10.44 -2.68 -10.92
C PHE A 3 10.90 -4.12 -10.68
N ASN A 4 12.21 -4.37 -10.63
CA ASN A 4 12.74 -5.68 -10.30
C ASN A 4 13.13 -5.74 -8.81
N MET A 5 12.11 -5.83 -7.97
CA MET A 5 12.18 -6.38 -6.62
C MET A 5 11.38 -7.67 -6.64
N GLN A 6 11.76 -8.65 -5.82
CA GLN A 6 11.08 -9.94 -5.69
C GLN A 6 9.59 -9.70 -5.35
N ALA A 7 8.75 -9.64 -6.39
CA ALA A 7 7.41 -9.11 -6.33
C ALA A 7 6.53 -10.05 -5.49
N TYR A 8 5.81 -9.50 -4.51
CA TYR A 8 4.94 -10.29 -3.65
C TYR A 8 3.66 -10.73 -4.38
N PHE A 9 3.17 -9.91 -5.31
CA PHE A 9 2.02 -10.22 -6.15
C PHE A 9 2.47 -10.63 -7.57
N ASP A 10 3.55 -11.39 -7.71
CA ASP A 10 4.17 -11.76 -9.00
C ASP A 10 3.20 -12.35 -10.05
N GLN A 11 2.15 -13.04 -9.61
CA GLN A 11 1.09 -13.60 -10.47
C GLN A 11 0.02 -12.59 -10.90
N LEU A 12 0.07 -11.35 -10.42
CA LEU A 12 -0.90 -10.31 -10.72
C LEU A 12 -0.26 -9.20 -11.55
N ASP A 13 -0.86 -8.95 -12.72
CA ASP A 13 -0.63 -7.73 -13.47
C ASP A 13 -1.33 -6.54 -12.81
N ARG A 14 -0.98 -5.34 -13.28
CA ARG A 14 -1.72 -4.12 -12.94
C ARG A 14 -3.18 -4.23 -13.41
N VAL A 15 -4.12 -3.98 -12.51
CA VAL A 15 -5.57 -4.00 -12.75
C VAL A 15 -5.93 -2.92 -13.78
N ARG A 16 -6.69 -3.29 -14.81
CA ARG A 16 -7.09 -2.40 -15.92
C ARG A 16 -8.60 -2.28 -16.01
N TYR A 17 -9.06 -1.22 -16.63
CA TYR A 17 -10.45 -1.10 -17.04
C TYR A 17 -10.74 -1.97 -18.27
N GLU A 18 -11.75 -2.83 -18.18
CA GLU A 18 -12.21 -3.69 -19.28
C GLU A 18 -13.69 -3.48 -19.64
N GLY A 19 -14.37 -2.56 -18.96
CA GLY A 19 -15.77 -2.25 -19.22
C GLY A 19 -16.78 -3.12 -18.47
N SER A 20 -18.03 -2.64 -18.45
CA SER A 20 -19.10 -3.15 -17.58
C SER A 20 -19.53 -4.59 -17.86
N LYS A 21 -19.18 -5.12 -19.04
CA LYS A 21 -19.48 -6.49 -19.46
C LYS A 21 -18.35 -7.48 -19.20
N SER A 22 -17.20 -7.04 -18.68
CA SER A 22 -16.07 -7.95 -18.43
C SER A 22 -16.43 -9.00 -17.36
N SER A 23 -16.10 -10.26 -17.66
CA SER A 23 -16.15 -11.36 -16.70
C SER A 23 -14.87 -11.52 -15.89
N ASN A 24 -13.79 -10.80 -16.24
CA ASN A 24 -12.52 -10.85 -15.52
C ASN A 24 -12.70 -10.30 -14.09
N PRO A 25 -12.48 -11.10 -13.04
CA PRO A 25 -12.62 -10.63 -11.66
C PRO A 25 -11.51 -9.66 -11.24
N LEU A 26 -10.39 -9.61 -11.97
CA LEU A 26 -9.23 -8.77 -11.70
C LEU A 26 -9.13 -7.58 -12.68
N ALA A 27 -10.29 -7.09 -13.14
CA ALA A 27 -10.41 -5.90 -13.96
C ALA A 27 -11.48 -4.95 -13.40
N PHE A 28 -11.26 -3.65 -13.59
CA PHE A 28 -12.28 -2.65 -13.31
C PHE A 28 -13.38 -2.71 -14.37
N ARG A 29 -14.63 -2.83 -13.92
CA ARG A 29 -15.82 -2.77 -14.78
C ARG A 29 -16.34 -1.36 -15.01
N HIS A 30 -16.04 -0.44 -14.09
CA HIS A 30 -16.59 0.92 -14.08
C HIS A 30 -15.56 2.00 -13.81
N TYR A 31 -14.46 1.66 -13.13
CA TYR A 31 -13.39 2.63 -12.88
C TYR A 31 -12.46 2.68 -14.09
N ASN A 32 -12.67 3.68 -14.94
CA ASN A 32 -11.71 4.08 -15.97
C ASN A 32 -11.03 5.38 -15.50
N PRO A 33 -9.75 5.36 -15.09
CA PRO A 33 -9.07 6.53 -14.52
C PRO A 33 -9.05 7.73 -15.48
N ASP A 34 -9.00 7.46 -16.80
CA ASP A 34 -8.90 8.48 -17.85
C ASP A 34 -10.26 9.00 -18.35
N GLU A 35 -11.36 8.38 -17.95
CA GLU A 35 -12.69 8.82 -18.36
C GLU A 35 -12.98 10.23 -17.83
N LEU A 36 -13.39 11.13 -18.72
CA LEU A 36 -13.79 12.48 -18.37
C LEU A 36 -15.25 12.47 -17.90
N VAL A 37 -15.46 12.74 -16.62
CA VAL A 37 -16.77 12.95 -16.02
C VAL A 37 -16.91 14.44 -15.73
N LEU A 38 -17.86 15.11 -16.38
CA LEU A 38 -18.08 16.57 -16.23
C LEU A 38 -16.79 17.39 -16.39
N GLY A 39 -15.94 17.02 -17.35
CA GLY A 39 -14.71 17.74 -17.69
C GLY A 39 -13.49 17.44 -16.82
N LYS A 40 -13.56 16.46 -15.91
CA LYS A 40 -12.44 16.06 -15.04
C LYS A 40 -12.27 14.54 -15.06
N ARG A 41 -11.02 14.06 -15.05
CA ARG A 41 -10.70 12.62 -15.07
C ARG A 41 -11.28 11.93 -13.84
N MET A 42 -11.79 10.71 -14.00
CA MET A 42 -12.44 9.96 -12.92
C MET A 42 -11.51 9.74 -11.73
N GLU A 43 -10.22 9.51 -11.96
CA GLU A 43 -9.23 9.39 -10.88
C GLU A 43 -9.13 10.66 -10.01
N GLU A 44 -9.33 11.83 -10.61
CA GLU A 44 -9.21 13.10 -9.89
C GLU A 44 -10.50 13.46 -9.15
N HIS A 45 -11.64 12.89 -9.56
CA HIS A 45 -12.88 12.96 -8.79
C HIS A 45 -12.80 12.08 -7.55
N LEU A 46 -12.43 10.81 -7.75
CA LEU A 46 -12.52 9.79 -6.71
C LEU A 46 -11.35 9.82 -5.74
N ARG A 47 -10.14 10.09 -6.24
CA ARG A 47 -8.91 10.23 -5.43
C ARG A 47 -8.73 9.07 -4.44
N PHE A 48 -8.88 7.84 -4.92
CA PHE A 48 -8.84 6.66 -4.07
C PHE A 48 -7.54 6.58 -3.25
N ALA A 49 -7.69 6.16 -2.00
CA ALA A 49 -6.58 5.92 -1.10
C ALA A 49 -6.67 4.50 -0.50
N ALA A 50 -5.55 3.81 -0.45
CA ALA A 50 -5.44 2.56 0.30
C ALA A 50 -5.06 2.85 1.76
N CYS A 51 -5.74 2.19 2.70
CA CYS A 51 -5.43 2.31 4.12
C CYS A 51 -4.34 1.31 4.54
N TYR A 52 -3.25 1.80 5.11
CA TYR A 52 -2.09 0.98 5.40
C TYR A 52 -2.37 -0.06 6.50
N TRP A 53 -3.09 0.34 7.56
CA TRP A 53 -3.40 -0.53 8.71
C TRP A 53 -4.16 -1.79 8.32
N HIS A 54 -5.32 -1.67 7.64
CA HIS A 54 -6.09 -2.87 7.27
C HIS A 54 -5.42 -3.70 6.19
N THR A 55 -4.77 -3.06 5.21
CA THR A 55 -4.21 -3.78 4.07
C THR A 55 -2.93 -4.52 4.44
N PHE A 56 -2.05 -3.94 5.27
CA PHE A 56 -0.71 -4.50 5.51
C PHE A 56 -0.38 -4.82 6.98
N CYS A 57 -1.11 -4.27 7.96
CA CYS A 57 -0.83 -4.46 9.39
C CYS A 57 -1.80 -5.43 10.08
N TRP A 58 -3.09 -5.37 9.78
CA TRP A 58 -4.06 -6.28 10.38
C TRP A 58 -3.78 -7.71 9.92
N ASN A 59 -3.59 -8.62 10.87
CA ASN A 59 -3.23 -10.02 10.65
C ASN A 59 -4.46 -10.95 10.58
N GLY A 60 -5.68 -10.39 10.56
CA GLY A 60 -6.92 -11.16 10.53
C GLY A 60 -7.39 -11.67 11.89
N ALA A 61 -6.78 -11.24 13.00
CA ALA A 61 -7.27 -11.57 14.33
C ALA A 61 -8.58 -10.84 14.65
N ASP A 62 -9.40 -11.46 15.49
CA ASP A 62 -10.63 -10.89 16.04
C ASP A 62 -10.72 -11.13 17.57
N MET A 63 -11.86 -10.79 18.18
CA MET A 63 -12.04 -10.93 19.64
C MET A 63 -12.12 -12.39 20.12
N PHE A 64 -12.19 -13.36 19.21
CA PHE A 64 -12.40 -14.77 19.47
C PHE A 64 -11.28 -15.68 18.93
N GLY A 65 -10.33 -15.14 18.17
CA GLY A 65 -9.32 -15.94 17.46
C GLY A 65 -8.00 -15.21 17.19
N VAL A 66 -6.97 -15.99 16.91
CA VAL A 66 -5.64 -15.51 16.55
C VAL A 66 -5.55 -15.13 15.07
N GLY A 67 -4.51 -14.38 14.70
CA GLY A 67 -4.29 -13.92 13.32
C GLY A 67 -4.22 -15.07 12.32
N ALA A 68 -4.99 -14.95 11.24
CA ALA A 68 -5.09 -15.96 10.19
C ALA A 68 -4.17 -15.69 8.98
N PHE A 69 -3.65 -14.47 8.84
CA PHE A 69 -2.84 -14.09 7.67
C PHE A 69 -1.37 -14.46 7.85
N ASN A 70 -0.83 -15.22 6.90
CA ASN A 70 0.58 -15.61 6.88
C ASN A 70 1.40 -14.69 5.95
N ARG A 71 1.69 -13.47 6.41
CA ARG A 71 2.39 -12.44 5.60
C ARG A 71 3.88 -12.41 5.92
N PRO A 72 4.79 -12.43 4.92
CA PRO A 72 6.24 -12.49 5.15
C PRO A 72 6.82 -11.31 5.95
N TRP A 73 6.19 -10.13 5.88
CA TRP A 73 6.60 -8.93 6.63
C TRP A 73 6.03 -8.88 8.05
N GLN A 74 5.30 -9.91 8.49
CA GLN A 74 4.75 -10.04 9.85
C GLN A 74 5.37 -11.22 10.62
N GLN A 75 6.38 -11.87 10.04
CA GLN A 75 7.13 -12.96 10.68
C GLN A 75 8.18 -12.40 11.67
N PRO A 76 8.68 -13.22 12.61
CA PRO A 76 9.78 -12.81 13.49
C PRO A 76 11.00 -12.33 12.69
N GLY A 77 11.65 -11.26 13.16
CA GLY A 77 12.83 -10.68 12.53
C GLY A 77 13.11 -9.25 12.98
N GLU A 78 14.10 -8.61 12.35
CA GLU A 78 14.45 -7.21 12.61
C GLU A 78 13.32 -6.26 12.20
N ALA A 79 12.76 -5.53 13.16
CA ALA A 79 11.49 -4.82 12.98
C ALA A 79 11.56 -3.76 11.87
N LEU A 80 12.67 -3.03 11.76
CA LEU A 80 12.86 -2.02 10.73
C LEU A 80 13.05 -2.64 9.34
N ALA A 81 13.67 -3.82 9.25
CA ALA A 81 13.80 -4.55 7.99
C ALA A 81 12.42 -5.05 7.51
N LEU A 82 11.58 -5.52 8.44
CA LEU A 82 10.20 -5.92 8.15
C LEU A 82 9.34 -4.72 7.73
N ALA A 83 9.52 -3.55 8.33
CA ALA A 83 8.84 -2.31 7.92
C ALA A 83 9.23 -1.88 6.49
N LYS A 84 10.51 -1.95 6.13
CA LYS A 84 10.98 -1.70 4.75
C LYS A 84 10.38 -2.68 3.76
N ARG A 85 10.37 -3.98 4.07
CA ARG A 85 9.71 -5.01 3.25
C ARG A 85 8.20 -4.76 3.13
N LYS A 86 7.53 -4.30 4.19
CA LYS A 86 6.11 -3.95 4.14
C LYS A 86 5.86 -2.76 3.22
N ALA A 87 6.72 -1.74 3.25
CA ALA A 87 6.66 -0.61 2.33
C ALA A 87 6.86 -1.03 0.87
N ASP A 88 7.82 -1.93 0.61
CA ASP A 88 8.04 -2.53 -0.71
C ASP A 88 6.75 -3.18 -1.27
N VAL A 89 6.12 -4.05 -0.48
CA VAL A 89 4.86 -4.72 -0.87
C VAL A 89 3.71 -3.73 -0.99
N ALA A 90 3.65 -2.72 -0.12
CA ALA A 90 2.60 -1.71 -0.15
C ALA A 90 2.64 -0.90 -1.45
N PHE A 91 3.80 -0.43 -1.87
CA PHE A 91 3.93 0.34 -3.10
C PHE A 91 3.76 -0.52 -4.36
N GLU A 92 4.13 -1.80 -4.33
CA GLU A 92 3.76 -2.75 -5.39
C GLU A 92 2.24 -2.86 -5.51
N PHE A 93 1.53 -3.04 -4.38
CA PHE A 93 0.08 -3.11 -4.34
C PHE A 93 -0.57 -1.82 -4.87
N PHE A 94 -0.08 -0.65 -4.44
CA PHE A 94 -0.62 0.63 -4.87
C PHE A 94 -0.51 0.81 -6.39
N HIS A 95 0.67 0.46 -6.94
CA HIS A 95 0.91 0.48 -8.37
C HIS A 95 -0.02 -0.47 -9.12
N LYS A 96 -0.13 -1.73 -8.68
CA LYS A 96 -0.96 -2.75 -9.34
C LYS A 96 -2.45 -2.45 -9.26
N LEU A 97 -2.94 -1.90 -8.15
CA LEU A 97 -4.34 -1.53 -8.00
C LEU A 97 -4.69 -0.19 -8.67
N HIS A 98 -3.70 0.58 -9.10
CA HIS A 98 -3.90 1.92 -9.67
C HIS A 98 -4.51 2.91 -8.64
N VAL A 99 -4.09 2.85 -7.38
CA VAL A 99 -4.51 3.82 -6.36
C VAL A 99 -3.53 4.99 -6.30
N PRO A 100 -3.99 6.25 -6.48
CA PRO A 100 -3.10 7.41 -6.49
C PRO A 100 -2.64 7.84 -5.09
N PHE A 101 -3.34 7.40 -4.04
CA PHE A 101 -3.02 7.77 -2.68
C PHE A 101 -2.94 6.60 -1.70
N TYR A 102 -2.33 6.84 -0.55
CA TYR A 102 -2.37 5.98 0.63
C TYR A 102 -2.48 6.81 1.92
N CYS A 103 -2.89 6.16 3.00
CA CYS A 103 -3.02 6.75 4.34
C CYS A 103 -2.41 5.83 5.40
N PHE A 104 -1.83 6.38 6.47
CA PHE A 104 -1.23 5.58 7.55
C PHE A 104 -1.35 6.23 8.93
N HIS A 105 -1.23 5.42 9.99
CA HIS A 105 -0.75 5.87 11.31
C HIS A 105 0.77 5.67 11.37
N ASP A 106 1.49 6.51 12.11
CA ASP A 106 2.93 6.36 12.38
C ASP A 106 3.38 4.90 12.67
N VAL A 107 2.66 4.20 13.56
CA VAL A 107 2.91 2.81 13.98
C VAL A 107 2.61 1.78 12.89
N ASP A 108 1.85 2.16 11.86
CA ASP A 108 1.61 1.28 10.72
C ASP A 108 2.84 1.17 9.84
N VAL A 109 3.61 2.24 9.70
CA VAL A 109 4.73 2.31 8.75
C VAL A 109 6.09 2.13 9.41
N SER A 110 6.17 2.29 10.73
CA SER A 110 7.42 2.21 11.50
C SER A 110 7.25 1.43 12.79
N PRO A 111 8.28 0.65 13.22
CA PRO A 111 8.28 0.03 14.53
C PRO A 111 8.49 1.07 15.65
N GLU A 112 7.79 0.88 16.77
CA GLU A 112 7.85 1.77 17.93
C GLU A 112 9.20 1.73 18.66
N GLY A 113 9.89 0.58 18.65
CA GLY A 113 11.10 0.40 19.46
C GLY A 113 10.81 0.36 20.96
N ALA A 114 11.85 0.50 21.78
CA ALA A 114 11.78 0.38 23.24
C ALA A 114 11.76 1.73 23.98
N SER A 115 11.85 2.86 23.26
CA SER A 115 11.81 4.20 23.84
C SER A 115 11.34 5.24 22.83
N LEU A 116 10.90 6.41 23.31
CA LEU A 116 10.53 7.54 22.45
C LEU A 116 11.67 7.94 21.49
N LYS A 117 12.93 7.86 21.95
CA LYS A 117 14.09 8.16 21.11
C LYS A 117 14.22 7.16 19.96
N GLU A 118 14.01 5.88 20.22
CA GLU A 118 14.01 4.85 19.18
C GLU A 118 12.83 5.00 18.23
N TYR A 119 11.62 5.25 18.75
CA TYR A 119 10.43 5.54 17.94
C TYR A 119 10.70 6.67 16.93
N ILE A 120 11.21 7.82 17.38
CA ILE A 120 11.52 8.98 16.52
C ILE A 120 12.56 8.59 15.46
N ASN A 121 13.62 7.89 15.85
CA ASN A 121 14.70 7.48 14.93
C ASN A 121 14.24 6.45 13.90
N ASN A 122 13.37 5.51 14.29
CA ASN A 122 12.81 4.51 13.38
C ASN A 122 11.86 5.18 12.39
N PHE A 123 10.98 6.06 12.89
CA PHE A 123 10.02 6.76 12.05
C PHE A 123 10.71 7.68 11.04
N ALA A 124 11.74 8.43 11.45
CA ALA A 124 12.55 9.25 10.54
C ALA A 124 13.15 8.42 9.39
N GLN A 125 13.73 7.25 9.69
CA GLN A 125 14.26 6.35 8.66
C GLN A 125 13.18 5.83 7.73
N MET A 126 11.98 5.52 8.24
CA MET A 126 10.87 5.07 7.40
C MET A 126 10.26 6.19 6.58
N VAL A 127 10.27 7.45 7.06
CA VAL A 127 9.86 8.61 6.26
C VAL A 127 10.75 8.75 5.02
N ASP A 128 12.07 8.59 5.14
CA ASP A 128 12.98 8.61 3.98
C ASP A 128 12.67 7.49 2.97
N VAL A 129 12.40 6.28 3.47
CA VAL A 129 12.02 5.13 2.64
C VAL A 129 10.72 5.41 1.89
N LEU A 130 9.69 5.90 2.59
CA LEU A 130 8.39 6.20 1.99
C LEU A 130 8.48 7.36 1.01
N ALA A 131 9.32 8.37 1.26
CA ALA A 131 9.54 9.48 0.35
C ALA A 131 10.16 8.99 -0.97
N ALA A 132 11.21 8.17 -0.91
CA ALA A 132 11.80 7.55 -2.09
C ALA A 132 10.79 6.71 -2.88
N LYS A 133 9.96 5.92 -2.20
CA LYS A 133 8.89 5.15 -2.86
C LYS A 133 7.82 6.03 -3.52
N GLN A 134 7.47 7.17 -2.93
CA GLN A 134 6.55 8.14 -3.55
C GLN A 134 7.16 8.74 -4.81
N GLU A 135 8.44 9.09 -4.81
CA GLU A 135 9.15 9.59 -5.98
C GLU A 135 9.22 8.54 -7.10
N GLU A 136 9.56 7.30 -6.77
CA GLU A 136 9.68 6.20 -7.75
C GLU A 136 8.34 5.81 -8.38
N SER A 137 7.25 5.82 -7.61
CA SER A 137 5.95 5.29 -8.03
C SER A 137 4.96 6.35 -8.51
N GLY A 138 5.13 7.60 -8.09
CA GLY A 138 4.16 8.69 -8.26
C GLY A 138 2.94 8.63 -7.34
N VAL A 139 2.82 7.59 -6.50
CA VAL A 139 1.79 7.49 -5.44
C VAL A 139 2.05 8.56 -4.39
N LYS A 140 0.99 9.14 -3.81
CA LYS A 140 1.09 10.26 -2.86
C LYS A 140 0.48 9.94 -1.51
N LEU A 141 1.03 10.52 -0.45
CA LEU A 141 0.37 10.50 0.85
C LEU A 141 -0.89 11.39 0.82
N LEU A 142 -2.06 10.84 1.14
CA LEU A 142 -3.27 11.66 1.33
C LEU A 142 -3.29 12.28 2.71
N TRP A 143 -3.01 11.48 3.74
CA TRP A 143 -2.83 11.93 5.11
C TRP A 143 -2.06 10.89 5.94
N GLY A 144 -1.34 11.36 6.96
CA GLY A 144 -0.82 10.56 8.06
C GLY A 144 -1.46 11.00 9.36
N THR A 145 -1.50 10.11 10.36
CA THR A 145 -2.01 10.39 11.70
C THR A 145 -1.20 9.70 12.79
#